data_AF-A0A957TY49-F1
#
_entry.id   AF-A0A957TY49-F1
#
_cell.length_a   1.000
_cell.length_b   1.000
_cell.length_c   1.000
_cell.angle_alpha   90.00
_cell.angle_beta   90.00
_cell.angle_gamma   90.00
#
_symmetry.space_group_name_H-M   'P 1'
#
loop_
_entity.id
_entity.type
_entity.pdbx_description
1 polymer ?
#
loop_
_entity_poly.entity_id
_entity_poly.type
_entity_poly.pdbx_seq_one_letter_code
_entity_poly.pdbx_strand_id
1 'polypeptide(L)'
;MSEQTNSTENTEVEKTETTAGAENESSKNGAGTQSAPVATARPQPKAAPKRAPAPVVEDDEDEDNDPYDDDDDDYHIPSEYAPSGSGRPRRIGSDVKVEDIDYKKVAVLSRFLDSRGRILSRRKTRVSAKVQRRIVVAIKRARHLALLPYTADQTRIVRKRR
;
A
#
# COMPACT_ATOMS: atom_id res chain seq x y z
N MET A 1 24.98 -14.38 47.77
CA MET A 1 24.71 -13.34 48.79
C MET A 1 25.47 -12.09 48.40
N SER A 2 24.78 -11.12 47.80
CA SER A 2 25.18 -9.70 47.74
C SER A 2 24.02 -8.96 47.09
N GLU A 3 23.12 -8.50 47.94
CA GLU A 3 21.98 -7.66 47.58
C GLU A 3 22.48 -6.22 47.45
N GLN A 4 22.09 -5.54 46.38
CA GLN A 4 22.12 -4.09 46.30
C GLN A 4 20.73 -3.65 45.82
N THR A 5 19.93 -3.23 46.78
CA THR A 5 18.63 -2.57 46.62
C THR A 5 18.86 -1.08 46.40
N ASN A 6 18.40 -0.55 45.27
CA ASN A 6 18.22 0.89 45.10
C ASN A 6 16.71 1.18 45.09
N SER A 7 16.23 1.59 46.26
CA SER A 7 14.94 2.26 46.46
C SER A 7 15.07 3.76 46.13
N THR A 8 13.92 4.45 46.20
CA THR A 8 13.69 5.90 46.07
C THR A 8 13.27 6.32 44.66
N GLU A 9 11.97 6.22 44.35
CA GLU A 9 10.95 7.26 44.61
C GLU A 9 11.22 8.54 43.82
N ASN A 10 10.39 8.78 42.80
CA ASN A 10 10.06 10.15 42.41
C ASN A 10 8.56 10.26 42.25
N THR A 11 8.07 11.15 43.07
CA THR A 11 6.71 11.48 43.47
C THR A 11 6.01 12.33 42.41
N GLU A 12 4.68 12.22 42.43
CA GLU A 12 3.69 12.97 41.67
C GLU A 12 3.88 14.49 41.74
N VAL A 13 3.59 15.18 40.63
CA VAL A 13 2.98 16.51 40.69
C VAL A 13 1.86 16.55 39.64
N GLU A 14 0.63 16.40 40.12
CA GLU A 14 -0.61 16.85 39.48
C GLU A 14 -0.67 18.39 39.36
N LYS A 15 -1.71 18.85 38.64
CA LYS A 15 -2.31 20.22 38.60
C LYS A 15 -1.86 21.05 37.37
N THR A 16 -2.71 21.75 36.61
CA THR A 16 -4.06 22.29 36.82
C THR A 16 -4.83 22.46 35.51
N GLU A 17 -6.16 22.45 35.69
CA GLU A 17 -7.27 22.96 34.89
C GLU A 17 -7.10 24.38 34.31
N THR A 18 -7.80 24.70 33.21
CA THR A 18 -8.55 25.97 32.95
C THR A 18 -9.21 25.85 31.56
N THR A 19 -10.53 25.73 31.34
CA THR A 19 -11.74 26.54 31.61
C THR A 19 -11.84 27.90 30.88
N ALA A 20 -13.01 28.08 30.22
CA ALA A 20 -13.64 29.29 29.67
C ALA A 20 -12.93 29.98 28.48
N GLY A 21 -13.59 30.37 27.38
CA GLY A 21 -14.96 30.87 27.24
C GLY A 21 -14.91 32.38 27.10
N ALA A 22 -15.07 32.91 25.88
CA ALA A 22 -15.58 34.27 25.57
C ALA A 22 -15.63 34.46 24.04
N GLU A 23 -16.74 34.22 23.36
CA GLU A 23 -17.72 35.26 22.92
C GLU A 23 -17.09 36.56 22.40
N ASN A 24 -17.24 36.78 21.10
CA ASN A 24 -17.42 38.11 20.55
C ASN A 24 -18.47 38.04 19.43
N GLU A 25 -19.67 38.46 19.80
CA GLU A 25 -20.78 38.79 18.91
C GLU A 25 -20.50 40.11 18.17
N SER A 26 -21.38 40.42 17.21
CA SER A 26 -21.54 41.68 16.47
C SER A 26 -20.64 41.86 15.23
N SER A 27 -21.12 42.25 14.06
CA SER A 27 -22.47 42.56 13.59
C SER A 27 -22.43 42.69 12.06
N LYS A 28 -23.55 42.39 11.40
CA LYS A 28 -24.05 43.04 10.17
C LYS A 28 -23.25 42.88 8.87
N ASN A 29 -23.81 42.12 7.92
CA ASN A 29 -24.58 42.64 6.76
C ASN A 29 -24.64 41.62 5.62
N GLY A 30 -25.76 41.63 4.90
CA GLY A 30 -25.72 41.39 3.45
C GLY A 30 -26.54 40.20 2.98
N ALA A 31 -27.73 40.53 2.46
CA ALA A 31 -28.48 39.68 1.55
C ALA A 31 -27.59 39.08 0.46
N GLY A 32 -27.82 37.82 0.10
CA GLY A 32 -27.04 37.18 -0.96
C GLY A 32 -27.48 35.76 -1.23
N THR A 33 -28.63 35.64 -1.89
CA THR A 33 -28.92 34.66 -2.95
C THR A 33 -28.41 33.23 -2.71
N GLN A 34 -29.32 32.34 -2.35
CA GLN A 34 -29.12 30.89 -2.43
C GLN A 34 -28.81 30.51 -3.89
N SER A 35 -27.53 30.45 -4.26
CA SER A 35 -27.09 29.78 -5.47
C SER A 35 -26.92 28.31 -5.12
N ALA A 36 -27.89 27.51 -5.56
CA ALA A 36 -27.82 26.06 -5.50
C ALA A 36 -26.48 25.56 -6.06
N PRO A 37 -25.91 24.47 -5.52
CA PRO A 37 -24.73 23.87 -6.11
C PRO A 37 -25.05 23.46 -7.54
N VAL A 38 -24.36 24.04 -8.52
CA VAL A 38 -24.32 23.50 -9.88
C VAL A 38 -23.73 22.11 -9.75
N ALA A 39 -24.60 21.10 -9.70
CA ALA A 39 -24.22 19.74 -9.94
C ALA A 39 -23.59 19.71 -11.33
N THR A 40 -22.26 19.65 -11.41
CA THR A 40 -21.58 19.21 -12.62
C THR A 40 -22.06 17.79 -12.85
N ALA A 41 -23.13 17.66 -13.65
CA ALA A 41 -23.64 16.39 -14.10
C ALA A 41 -22.47 15.67 -14.76
N ARG A 42 -22.00 14.59 -14.13
CA ARG A 42 -21.07 13.66 -14.75
C ARG A 42 -21.73 13.26 -16.07
N PRO A 43 -21.09 13.52 -17.23
CA PRO A 43 -21.72 13.22 -18.51
C PRO A 43 -22.06 11.73 -18.52
N GLN A 44 -23.34 11.43 -18.77
CA GLN A 44 -23.79 10.06 -18.95
C GLN A 44 -22.91 9.43 -20.05
N PRO A 45 -22.41 8.21 -19.87
CA PRO A 45 -21.69 7.54 -20.95
C PRO A 45 -22.67 7.42 -22.13
N LYS A 46 -22.33 8.04 -23.27
CA LYS A 46 -23.09 7.83 -24.50
C LYS A 46 -23.18 6.33 -24.73
N ALA A 47 -24.39 5.82 -24.93
CA ALA A 47 -24.61 4.42 -25.25
C ALA A 47 -23.68 4.02 -26.41
N ALA A 48 -22.81 3.04 -26.19
CA ALA A 48 -21.99 2.50 -27.25
C ALA A 48 -22.91 2.00 -28.37
N PRO A 49 -22.61 2.27 -29.65
CA PRO A 49 -23.42 1.74 -30.73
C PRO A 49 -23.44 0.21 -30.62
N LYS A 50 -24.61 -0.40 -30.79
CA LYS A 50 -24.73 -1.86 -30.90
C LYS A 50 -23.77 -2.28 -32.01
N ARG A 51 -22.75 -3.06 -31.66
CA ARG A 51 -21.80 -3.62 -32.64
C ARG A 51 -22.64 -4.34 -33.69
N ALA A 52 -22.52 -3.93 -34.95
CA ALA A 52 -23.19 -4.62 -36.05
C ALA A 52 -22.83 -6.12 -35.97
N PRO A 53 -23.77 -7.03 -36.26
CA PRO A 53 -23.41 -8.43 -36.40
C PRO A 53 -22.30 -8.52 -37.45
N ALA A 54 -21.25 -9.29 -37.14
CA ALA A 54 -20.21 -9.58 -38.13
C ALA A 54 -20.90 -10.15 -39.39
N PRO A 55 -20.40 -9.85 -40.60
CA PRO A 55 -20.89 -10.55 -41.78
C PRO A 55 -20.76 -12.04 -41.51
N VAL A 56 -21.83 -12.79 -41.81
CA VAL A 56 -21.75 -14.24 -41.89
C VAL A 56 -20.74 -14.49 -43.00
N VAL A 57 -19.53 -14.89 -42.63
CA VAL A 57 -18.58 -15.43 -43.58
C VAL A 57 -19.23 -16.73 -44.00
N GLU A 58 -19.64 -16.82 -45.27
CA GLU A 58 -20.07 -18.07 -45.86
C GLU A 58 -18.85 -19.00 -45.79
N ASP A 59 -19.02 -20.15 -45.15
CA ASP A 59 -18.00 -21.18 -45.07
C ASP A 59 -17.79 -21.72 -46.49
N ASP A 60 -16.87 -21.10 -47.24
CA ASP A 60 -16.32 -21.71 -48.45
C ASP A 60 -15.55 -22.96 -47.99
N GLU A 61 -16.16 -24.13 -48.21
CA GLU A 61 -15.55 -25.44 -48.05
C GLU A 61 -14.43 -25.62 -49.09
N ASP A 62 -13.28 -24.94 -48.88
CA ASP A 62 -12.05 -25.23 -49.59
C ASP A 62 -11.13 -26.09 -48.70
N GLU A 63 -11.34 -27.40 -48.85
CA GLU A 63 -10.36 -28.48 -48.78
C GLU A 63 -9.45 -28.57 -47.53
N ASP A 64 -9.86 -29.50 -46.64
CA ASP A 64 -8.99 -30.21 -45.70
C ASP A 64 -7.74 -30.76 -46.40
N ASN A 65 -6.64 -30.02 -46.36
CA ASN A 65 -5.29 -30.57 -46.40
C ASN A 65 -4.30 -29.54 -45.82
N ASP A 66 -4.15 -29.51 -44.50
CA ASP A 66 -2.95 -28.93 -43.91
C ASP A 66 -1.79 -29.96 -44.00
N PRO A 67 -0.59 -29.60 -44.52
CA PRO A 67 0.64 -30.36 -44.28
C PRO A 67 1.23 -30.29 -42.90
N TYR A 68 0.53 -29.77 -41.90
CA TYR A 68 1.12 -29.60 -40.59
C TYR A 68 0.36 -30.35 -39.49
N ASP A 69 -0.44 -31.34 -39.87
CA ASP A 69 -0.86 -32.51 -39.10
C ASP A 69 0.27 -33.56 -39.06
N ASP A 70 1.47 -33.13 -38.66
CA ASP A 70 2.47 -34.05 -38.13
C ASP A 70 2.31 -34.08 -36.60
N ASP A 71 1.65 -35.14 -36.12
CA ASP A 71 1.57 -35.58 -34.74
C ASP A 71 2.96 -35.70 -34.08
N ASP A 72 3.55 -34.60 -33.61
CA ASP A 72 4.76 -34.60 -32.76
C ASP A 72 4.53 -33.80 -31.46
N ASP A 73 3.44 -34.13 -30.76
CA ASP A 73 3.16 -33.72 -29.37
C ASP A 73 4.06 -34.43 -28.33
N ASP A 74 5.35 -34.61 -28.61
CA ASP A 74 6.36 -34.99 -27.61
C ASP A 74 7.52 -34.01 -27.58
N TYR A 75 7.19 -32.72 -27.42
CA TYR A 75 8.12 -31.68 -26.97
C TYR A 75 8.56 -31.97 -25.52
N HIS A 76 9.27 -33.09 -25.31
CA HIS A 76 9.98 -33.41 -24.08
C HIS A 76 11.09 -32.36 -23.91
N ILE A 77 10.78 -31.28 -23.21
CA ILE A 77 11.77 -30.28 -22.80
C ILE A 77 12.86 -31.04 -22.02
N PRO A 78 14.09 -31.16 -22.55
CA PRO A 78 15.15 -31.90 -21.87
C PRO A 78 15.38 -31.33 -20.48
N SER A 79 15.59 -32.18 -19.49
CA SER A 79 15.84 -31.75 -18.09
C SER A 79 17.01 -30.78 -17.95
N GLU A 80 17.91 -30.74 -18.94
CA GLU A 80 19.00 -29.77 -19.06
C GLU A 80 18.51 -28.32 -19.31
N TYR A 81 17.34 -28.16 -19.94
CA TYR A 81 16.66 -26.88 -20.13
C TYR A 81 15.55 -26.61 -19.11
N ALA A 82 15.23 -27.60 -18.26
CA ALA A 82 14.37 -27.35 -17.11
C ALA A 82 15.10 -26.40 -16.15
N PRO A 83 14.51 -25.26 -15.77
CA PRO A 83 15.17 -24.30 -14.89
C PRO A 83 15.47 -24.98 -13.55
N SER A 84 16.74 -25.38 -13.39
CA SER A 84 17.29 -25.91 -12.14
C SER A 84 17.12 -24.84 -11.06
N GLY A 85 16.22 -25.09 -10.12
CA GLY A 85 16.03 -24.24 -8.95
C GLY A 85 14.70 -23.50 -8.95
N SER A 86 13.63 -24.23 -8.66
CA SER A 86 12.29 -23.71 -8.31
C SER A 86 12.23 -22.97 -6.96
N GLY A 87 13.36 -22.46 -6.47
CA GLY A 87 13.47 -21.73 -5.22
C GLY A 87 12.85 -20.35 -5.34
N ARG A 88 11.53 -20.26 -5.11
CA ARG A 88 10.84 -18.96 -5.01
C ARG A 88 11.60 -18.08 -4.00
N PRO A 89 12.02 -16.85 -4.38
CA PRO A 89 12.80 -16.00 -3.51
C PRO A 89 12.06 -15.73 -2.19
N ARG A 90 12.80 -15.72 -1.08
CA ARG A 90 12.25 -15.52 0.27
C ARG A 90 11.48 -14.19 0.33
N ARG A 91 10.25 -14.25 0.87
CA ARG A 91 9.37 -13.08 0.99
C ARG A 91 9.86 -12.18 2.12
N ILE A 92 10.03 -10.89 1.86
CA ILE A 92 10.56 -9.91 2.82
C ILE A 92 9.67 -9.74 4.06
N GLY A 93 8.35 -10.01 3.94
CA GLY A 93 7.39 -9.81 5.03
C GLY A 93 6.40 -10.96 5.25
N SER A 94 6.77 -12.21 4.95
CA SER A 94 5.89 -13.37 5.25
C SER A 94 5.69 -13.62 6.76
N ASP A 95 6.55 -13.05 7.58
CA ASP A 95 6.57 -13.17 9.05
C ASP A 95 5.63 -12.19 9.76
N VAL A 96 5.08 -11.19 9.06
CA VAL A 96 4.29 -10.11 9.70
C VAL A 96 2.80 -10.44 9.73
N LYS A 97 2.26 -10.63 10.94
CA LYS A 97 0.82 -10.78 11.21
C LYS A 97 0.12 -9.42 11.21
N VAL A 98 -1.20 -9.40 11.00
CA VAL A 98 -1.95 -8.14 10.85
C VAL A 98 -2.05 -7.38 12.18
N GLU A 99 -2.14 -8.12 13.27
CA GLU A 99 -2.31 -7.64 14.65
C GLU A 99 -1.02 -7.00 15.17
N ASP A 100 0.12 -7.40 14.64
CA ASP A 100 1.44 -6.93 15.05
C ASP A 100 1.83 -5.59 14.43
N ILE A 101 1.04 -5.05 13.50
CA ILE A 101 1.36 -3.84 12.73
C ILE A 101 0.86 -2.60 13.47
N ASP A 102 1.77 -1.93 14.18
CA ASP A 102 1.52 -0.65 14.84
C ASP A 102 2.55 0.41 14.44
N TYR A 103 2.17 1.70 14.50
CA TYR A 103 3.04 2.83 14.15
C TYR A 103 4.22 3.00 15.11
N LYS A 104 4.09 2.49 16.35
CA LYS A 104 5.14 2.52 17.37
C LYS A 104 6.27 1.52 17.10
N LYS A 105 6.00 0.45 16.34
CA LYS A 105 6.97 -0.62 16.06
C LYS A 105 7.88 -0.25 14.87
N VAL A 106 8.78 0.71 15.10
CA VAL A 106 9.69 1.26 14.07
C VAL A 106 10.55 0.17 13.41
N ALA A 107 11.02 -0.82 14.17
CA ALA A 107 11.84 -1.92 13.64
C ALA A 107 11.13 -2.70 12.52
N VAL A 108 9.86 -3.03 12.71
CA VAL A 108 9.05 -3.75 11.72
C VAL A 108 8.77 -2.86 10.50
N LEU A 109 8.38 -1.60 10.73
CA LEU A 109 8.02 -0.67 9.65
C LEU A 109 9.23 -0.26 8.79
N SER A 110 10.42 -0.16 9.39
CA SER A 110 11.65 0.23 8.69
C SER A 110 12.08 -0.77 7.59
N ARG A 111 11.70 -2.05 7.73
CA ARG A 111 11.92 -3.12 6.72
C ARG A 111 11.12 -2.88 5.44
N PHE A 112 10.00 -2.17 5.53
CA PHE A 112 9.11 -1.87 4.42
C PHE A 112 9.44 -0.54 3.72
N LEU A 113 10.56 0.09 4.10
CA LEU A 113 11.06 1.32 3.49
C LEU A 113 12.31 1.08 2.65
N ASP A 114 12.35 1.75 1.50
CA ASP A 114 13.53 1.87 0.65
C ASP A 114 14.63 2.69 1.34
N SER A 115 15.85 2.64 0.82
CA SER A 115 16.98 3.50 1.18
C SER A 115 16.61 5.00 1.22
N ARG A 116 15.75 5.43 0.30
CA ARG A 116 15.26 6.81 0.19
C ARG A 116 14.08 7.14 1.10
N GLY A 117 13.69 6.22 1.98
CA GLY A 117 12.54 6.39 2.86
C GLY A 117 11.20 6.18 2.15
N ARG A 118 11.15 5.78 0.87
CA ARG A 118 9.90 5.49 0.14
C ARG A 118 9.29 4.16 0.59
N ILE A 119 7.95 4.06 0.58
CA ILE A 119 7.25 2.82 0.94
C ILE A 119 7.44 1.79 -0.19
N LEU A 120 7.91 0.59 0.15
CA LEU A 120 8.07 -0.50 -0.81
C LEU A 120 6.70 -0.99 -1.31
N SER A 121 6.62 -1.28 -2.61
CA SER A 121 5.40 -1.81 -3.22
C SER A 121 5.12 -3.24 -2.75
N ARG A 122 3.84 -3.65 -2.77
CA ARG A 122 3.41 -5.01 -2.43
C ARG A 122 4.17 -6.09 -3.22
N ARG A 123 4.53 -5.81 -4.47
CA ARG A 123 5.25 -6.75 -5.34
C ARG A 123 6.66 -7.04 -4.81
N LYS A 124 7.33 -6.04 -4.24
CA LYS A 124 8.64 -6.19 -3.62
C LYS A 124 8.54 -6.87 -2.25
N THR A 125 7.58 -6.46 -1.43
CA THR A 125 7.44 -6.96 -0.05
C THR A 125 6.81 -8.36 0.01
N ARG A 126 6.04 -8.76 -1.02
CA ARG A 126 5.35 -10.05 -1.16
C ARG A 126 4.37 -10.37 -0.01
N VAL A 127 3.81 -9.34 0.62
CA VAL A 127 2.80 -9.47 1.70
C VAL A 127 1.36 -9.54 1.16
N SER A 128 0.42 -9.98 2.01
CA SER A 128 -1.02 -9.92 1.68
C SER A 128 -1.50 -8.47 1.49
N ALA A 129 -2.54 -8.26 0.68
CA ALA A 129 -3.09 -6.93 0.45
C ALA A 129 -3.62 -6.29 1.75
N LYS A 130 -4.24 -7.09 2.63
CA LYS A 130 -4.73 -6.64 3.95
C LYS A 130 -3.58 -6.09 4.81
N VAL A 131 -2.49 -6.85 4.89
CA VAL A 131 -1.26 -6.47 5.60
C VAL A 131 -0.64 -5.20 5.00
N GLN A 132 -0.48 -5.13 3.68
CA GLN A 132 0.09 -3.95 3.02
C GLN A 132 -0.71 -2.67 3.33
N ARG A 133 -2.05 -2.71 3.29
CA ARG A 133 -2.90 -1.56 3.62
C ARG A 133 -2.66 -1.07 5.05
N ARG A 134 -2.57 -1.99 6.02
CA ARG A 134 -2.25 -1.67 7.42
C ARG A 134 -0.86 -1.06 7.57
N ILE A 135 0.15 -1.64 6.92
CA ILE A 135 1.53 -1.11 6.90
C ILE A 135 1.55 0.32 6.38
N VAL A 136 0.88 0.60 5.26
CA VAL A 136 0.86 1.95 4.68
C VAL A 136 0.25 2.96 5.65
N VAL A 137 -0.87 2.62 6.31
CA VAL A 137 -1.50 3.49 7.31
C VAL A 137 -0.57 3.71 8.51
N ALA A 138 0.04 2.64 9.02
CA ALA A 138 0.97 2.72 10.15
C ALA A 138 2.21 3.57 9.82
N ILE A 139 2.82 3.40 8.64
CA ILE A 139 3.96 4.21 8.19
C ILE A 139 3.57 5.68 8.07
N LYS A 140 2.41 5.99 7.49
CA LYS A 140 1.94 7.38 7.38
C LYS A 140 1.78 8.03 8.76
N ARG A 141 1.19 7.32 9.72
CA ARG A 141 1.07 7.78 11.12
C ARG A 141 2.43 7.97 11.78
N ALA A 142 3.32 6.98 11.66
CA ALA A 142 4.67 7.04 12.22
C ALA A 142 5.47 8.23 11.67
N ARG A 143 5.28 8.55 10.38
CA ARG A 143 5.90 9.72 9.76
C ARG A 143 5.34 11.05 10.29
N HIS A 144 4.04 11.16 10.52
CA HIS A 144 3.45 12.36 11.16
C HIS A 144 4.01 12.58 12.56
N LEU A 145 4.35 11.50 13.27
CA LEU A 145 4.96 11.52 14.59
C LEU A 145 6.50 11.60 14.56
N ALA A 146 7.09 11.87 13.39
CA ALA A 146 8.55 11.93 13.18
C ALA A 146 9.34 10.65 13.57
N LEU A 147 8.68 9.50 13.72
CA LEU A 147 9.33 8.22 14.01
C LEU A 147 10.02 7.61 12.79
N LEU A 148 9.57 7.97 11.59
CA LEU A 148 10.11 7.50 10.31
C LEU A 148 10.38 8.67 9.37
N PRO A 149 11.46 8.60 8.56
CA PRO A 149 11.85 9.67 7.65
C PRO A 149 10.93 9.78 6.42
N TYR A 150 10.84 11.00 5.89
CA TYR A 150 10.20 11.29 4.60
C TYR A 150 11.18 11.27 3.43
N THR A 151 12.41 11.74 3.67
CA THR A 151 13.44 11.95 2.64
C THR A 151 14.67 11.07 2.85
N ALA A 152 15.45 10.90 1.78
CA ALA A 152 16.65 10.07 1.77
C ALA A 152 17.78 10.61 2.66
N ASP A 153 17.78 11.91 2.95
CA ASP A 153 18.83 12.52 3.78
C ASP A 153 18.65 12.12 5.25
N GLN A 154 17.39 12.01 5.68
CA GLN A 154 17.03 11.62 7.05
C GLN A 154 17.25 10.12 7.32
N THR A 155 17.22 9.25 6.30
CA THR A 155 17.43 7.80 6.49
C THR A 155 18.87 7.43 6.81
N ARG A 156 19.85 8.27 6.43
CA ARG A 156 21.28 8.04 6.72
C ARG A 156 21.58 8.08 8.22
N ILE A 157 20.77 8.81 8.99
CA ILE A 157 20.88 8.88 10.45
C ILE A 157 20.43 7.55 11.09
N VAL A 158 19.36 6.96 10.55
CA VAL A 158 18.73 5.75 11.12
C VAL A 158 19.50 4.47 10.75
N ARG A 159 20.09 4.42 9.55
CA ARG A 159 20.90 3.30 9.08
C ARG A 159 22.39 3.66 9.20
N LYS A 160 22.92 3.64 10.43
CA LYS A 160 24.38 3.72 10.64
C LYS A 160 25.02 2.57 9.85
N ARG A 161 25.72 2.90 8.76
CA ARG A 161 26.50 1.92 7.99
C ARG A 161 27.50 1.30 8.97
N ARG A 162 27.36 0.01 9.22
CA ARG A 162 28.41 -0.80 9.86
C ARG A 162 29.61 -0.86 8.94
#